data_AF-A0A7J8W514-F1
#
_entry.id   AF-A0A7J8W514-F1
#
_cell.length_a   1.000
_cell.length_b   1.000
_cell.length_c   1.000
_cell.angle_alpha   90.00
_cell.angle_beta   90.00
_cell.angle_gamma   90.00
#
_symmetry.space_group_name_H-M   'P 1'
#
loop_
_entity.id
_entity.type
_entity.pdbx_description
1 polymer ?
#
loop_
_entity_poly.entity_id
_entity_poly.type
_entity_poly.pdbx_seq_one_letter_code
_entity_poly.pdbx_strand_id
1 'polypeptide(L)' 'MEFSLFVLEMCFTITALLCYPVCLQGNPNASPFPSNFLFGTASSSYQFEGAFLSDGKGLNNWDVFTHKPG' A
#
# COMPACT_ATOMS: atom_id res chain seq x y z
N MET A 1 23.31 45.14 -8.39
CA MET A 1 22.27 44.38 -7.67
C MET A 1 21.21 43.82 -8.61
N GLU A 2 20.75 44.61 -9.59
CA GLU A 2 19.76 44.23 -10.62
C GLU A 2 20.04 42.91 -11.37
N PHE A 3 21.28 42.68 -11.83
CA PHE A 3 21.61 41.49 -12.65
C PHE A 3 21.45 40.17 -11.89
N SER A 4 21.75 40.18 -10.58
CA SER A 4 21.66 38.97 -9.75
C SER A 4 20.20 38.62 -9.42
N LEU A 5 19.32 39.62 -9.31
CA LEU A 5 17.89 39.40 -9.11
C LEU A 5 17.26 38.75 -10.35
N PHE A 6 17.67 39.19 -11.55
CA PHE A 6 17.14 38.67 -12.81
C PHE A 6 17.47 37.18 -13.03
N VAL A 7 18.69 36.76 -12.69
CA VAL A 7 19.10 35.35 -12.76
C VAL A 7 18.33 34.49 -11.75
N LEU A 8 18.05 35.03 -10.57
CA LEU A 8 17.28 34.34 -9.53
C LEU A 8 15.83 34.12 -9.99
N GLU A 9 15.17 35.17 -10.49
CA GLU A 9 13.81 35.12 -11.07
C GLU A 9 13.71 34.10 -12.22
N MET A 10 14.72 34.05 -13.10
CA MET A 10 14.78 33.06 -14.18
C MET A 10 14.96 31.63 -13.65
N CYS A 11 15.79 31.42 -12.62
CA CYS A 11 15.92 30.11 -11.97
C CYS A 11 14.63 29.66 -11.29
N PHE A 12 13.92 30.57 -10.59
CA PHE A 12 12.64 30.25 -9.94
C PHE A 12 11.55 29.92 -10.96
N THR A 13 11.50 30.62 -12.09
CA THR A 13 10.54 30.34 -13.18
C THR A 13 10.88 29.08 -13.96
N ILE A 14 12.16 28.78 -14.23
CA ILE A 14 12.58 27.53 -14.89
C ILE A 14 12.33 26.32 -13.98
N THR A 15 12.63 26.44 -12.68
CA THR A 15 12.34 25.38 -11.70
C THR A 15 10.84 25.17 -11.55
N ALA A 16 10.03 26.25 -11.57
CA ALA A 16 8.58 26.14 -11.62
C ALA A 16 8.11 25.47 -12.92
N LEU A 17 8.55 25.91 -14.10
CA LEU A 17 8.12 25.32 -15.37
C LEU A 17 8.51 23.85 -15.55
N LEU A 18 9.63 23.39 -14.97
CA LEU A 18 10.05 21.99 -14.97
C LEU A 18 9.38 21.14 -13.86
N CYS A 19 8.88 21.77 -12.80
CA CYS A 19 8.25 21.11 -11.64
C CYS A 19 6.71 21.13 -11.69
N TYR A 20 6.11 22.02 -12.50
CA TYR A 20 4.71 21.93 -12.90
C TYR A 20 4.59 20.78 -13.92
N PRO A 21 3.63 19.87 -13.77
CA PRO A 21 3.90 18.51 -13.34
C PRO A 21 3.98 17.52 -14.51
N VAL A 22 5.17 17.02 -14.83
CA VAL A 22 5.27 15.75 -15.61
C VAL A 22 4.67 14.57 -14.81
N CYS A 23 4.55 14.71 -13.48
CA CYS A 23 4.08 13.66 -12.58
C CYS A 23 2.57 13.37 -12.62
N LEU A 24 1.76 14.06 -13.43
CA LEU A 24 0.31 13.83 -13.47
C LEU A 24 -0.32 13.72 -14.87
N GLN A 25 0.48 13.38 -15.88
CA GLN A 25 -0.02 13.14 -17.23
C GLN A 25 -0.58 11.71 -17.40
N GLY A 26 -1.33 11.23 -16.40
CA GLY A 26 -2.09 9.98 -16.47
C GLY A 26 -3.56 10.27 -16.74
N ASN A 27 -4.22 9.45 -17.56
CA ASN A 27 -5.67 9.54 -17.72
C ASN A 27 -6.33 9.37 -16.33
N PRO A 28 -7.09 10.37 -15.82
CA PRO A 28 -7.70 10.30 -14.48
C PRO A 28 -8.74 9.19 -14.37
N ASN A 29 -9.20 8.65 -15.49
CA ASN A 29 -10.13 7.52 -15.56
C ASN A 29 -9.43 6.18 -15.79
N ALA A 30 -8.09 6.15 -15.96
CA ALA A 30 -7.35 4.91 -16.09
C ALA A 30 -7.07 4.33 -14.70
N SER A 31 -7.51 3.08 -14.50
CA SER A 31 -7.07 2.29 -13.35
C SER A 31 -5.55 2.12 -13.40
N PRO A 32 -4.83 2.25 -12.26
CA PRO A 32 -3.41 1.94 -12.21
C PRO A 32 -3.12 0.43 -12.29
N PHE A 33 -4.17 -0.42 -12.28
CA PHE A 33 -4.07 -1.86 -12.32
C PHE A 33 -4.46 -2.43 -13.71
N PRO A 34 -3.84 -3.55 -14.14
CA PRO A 34 -4.27 -4.29 -15.34
C PRO A 34 -5.75 -4.67 -15.29
N SER A 35 -6.37 -4.87 -16.46
CA SER A 35 -7.80 -5.21 -16.58
C SER A 35 -8.20 -6.52 -15.88
N ASN A 36 -7.23 -7.40 -15.63
CA ASN A 36 -7.40 -8.70 -14.97
C ASN A 36 -6.83 -8.72 -13.54
N PHE A 37 -6.55 -7.56 -12.94
CA PHE A 37 -6.10 -7.50 -11.56
C PHE A 37 -7.21 -7.91 -10.60
N LEU A 38 -6.91 -8.85 -9.70
CA LEU A 38 -7.86 -9.34 -8.70
C LEU A 38 -7.57 -8.71 -7.35
N PHE A 39 -8.58 -8.08 -6.77
CA PHE A 39 -8.59 -7.75 -5.35
C PHE A 39 -9.21 -8.91 -4.58
N GLY A 40 -8.61 -9.26 -3.45
CA GLY A 40 -9.10 -10.33 -2.59
C GLY A 40 -8.76 -10.08 -1.13
N THR A 41 -9.34 -10.91 -0.27
CA THR A 41 -9.04 -10.96 1.17
C THR A 41 -8.60 -12.37 1.54
N ALA A 42 -7.82 -12.51 2.60
CA ALA A 42 -7.35 -13.79 3.12
C ALA A 42 -7.46 -13.81 4.64
N SER A 43 -7.77 -14.99 5.18
CA SER A 43 -7.77 -15.28 6.62
C SER A 43 -7.12 -16.64 6.86
N SER A 44 -6.98 -17.04 8.14
CA SER A 44 -6.56 -18.39 8.51
C SER A 44 -7.57 -19.04 9.44
N SER A 45 -7.68 -20.37 9.35
CA SER A 45 -8.65 -21.15 10.12
C SER A 45 -8.53 -20.93 11.62
N TYR A 46 -7.31 -21.00 12.18
CA TYR A 46 -7.10 -20.84 13.62
C TYR A 46 -7.45 -19.44 14.14
N GLN A 47 -7.34 -18.41 13.29
CA GLN A 47 -7.66 -17.03 13.68
C GLN A 47 -9.16 -16.75 13.66
N PHE A 48 -9.95 -17.48 12.86
CA PHE A 48 -11.34 -17.09 12.60
C PHE A 48 -12.39 -18.17 12.85
N GLU A 49 -12.12 -19.44 12.54
CA GLU A 49 -13.14 -20.50 12.64
C GLU A 49 -13.50 -20.83 14.09
N GLY A 50 -12.53 -20.82 15.00
CA GLY A 50 -12.73 -21.22 16.38
C GLY A 50 -12.87 -22.73 16.54
N ALA A 51 -13.75 -23.18 17.44
CA ALA A 51 -14.14 -24.59 17.60
C ALA A 51 -12.94 -25.57 17.71
N PHE A 52 -11.89 -25.19 18.44
CA PHE A 52 -10.58 -25.86 18.37
C PHE A 52 -10.57 -27.35 18.77
N LEU A 53 -11.58 -27.80 19.53
CA LEU A 53 -11.80 -29.19 19.97
C LEU A 53 -13.18 -29.75 19.59
N SER A 54 -13.83 -29.20 18.58
CA SER A 54 -15.16 -29.65 18.15
C SER A 54 -15.14 -30.28 16.76
N ASP A 55 -16.24 -30.95 16.41
CA ASP A 55 -16.54 -31.44 15.06
C ASP A 55 -15.43 -32.28 14.39
N GLY A 56 -14.75 -33.11 15.18
CA GLY A 56 -13.70 -34.01 14.67
C GLY A 56 -12.40 -33.32 14.25
N LYS A 57 -12.22 -32.02 14.52
CA LYS A 57 -10.96 -31.31 14.29
C LYS A 57 -9.83 -31.94 15.12
N GLY A 58 -8.73 -32.30 14.45
CA GLY A 58 -7.50 -32.77 15.11
C GLY A 58 -6.72 -31.64 15.80
N LEU A 59 -5.90 -32.03 16.78
CA LEU A 59 -4.97 -31.12 17.44
C LEU A 59 -3.83 -30.71 16.49
N ASN A 60 -3.44 -29.44 16.55
CA ASN A 60 -2.32 -28.86 15.85
C ASN A 60 -1.36 -28.16 16.82
N ASN A 61 -0.22 -27.69 16.30
CA ASN A 61 0.80 -27.05 17.13
C ASN A 61 0.32 -25.78 17.83
N TRP A 62 -0.58 -25.01 17.20
CA TRP A 62 -1.14 -23.79 17.78
C TRP A 62 -2.08 -24.08 18.94
N ASP A 63 -2.87 -25.16 18.87
CA ASP A 63 -3.69 -25.64 19.99
C ASP A 63 -2.81 -25.88 21.22
N VAL A 64 -1.71 -26.62 21.03
CA VAL A 64 -0.78 -27.00 22.12
C VAL A 64 -0.03 -25.78 22.66
N PHE A 65 0.44 -24.90 21.79
CA PHE A 65 1.23 -23.74 22.20
C PHE A 65 0.40 -22.75 23.02
N THR A 66 -0.80 -22.42 22.56
CA THR A 66 -1.63 -21.35 23.14
C THR A 66 -2.29 -21.72 24.46
N HIS A 67 -2.43 -23.02 24.76
CA HIS A 67 -3.02 -23.51 26.01
C HIS A 67 -1.98 -23.85 27.09
N LYS A 68 -0.68 -23.59 26.84
CA LYS A 68 0.34 -23.73 27.87
C LYS A 68 0.22 -22.57 28.88
N PRO A 69 0.18 -22.85 30.19
CA PRO A 69 0.25 -21.81 31.20
C PRO A 69 1.58 -21.07 31.12
N GLY A 70 1.54 -19.76 31.38
CA GLY A 70 2.70 -18.87 31.41
C GLY A 70 3.50 -18.95 32.71
#